data_AF-A0AA35R6E8-F1
#
_entry.id   AF-A0AA35R6E8-F1
#
_cell.length_a   1.000
_cell.length_b   1.000
_cell.length_c   1.000
_cell.angle_alpha   90.00
_cell.angle_beta   90.00
_cell.angle_gamma   90.00
#
_symmetry.space_group_name_H-M   'P 1'
#
loop_
_entity.id
_entity.type
_entity.pdbx_description
1 polymer ?
#
loop_
_entity_poly.entity_id
_entity_poly.type
_entity_poly.pdbx_seq_one_letter_code
_entity_poly.pdbx_strand_id
1 'polypeptide(L)'
;MRHVDVGLVAKQQDLYDGFDDQYQCPILDEDKVIDELEEVMSEGGNVVDYHGCDFFPERWFHVVVVLRTDNTLLYDRLSKRGYSGQKLTDNVQCEIFQTILEEARDSYSHSMVHELPSNTPENFEQNVDIICTLISEWTSAHVK
;
A
#
# COMPACT_ATOMS: atom_id res chain seq x y z
N MET A 1 16.00 -1.39 7.77
CA MET A 1 14.79 -1.10 7.00
C MET A 1 14.05 0.05 7.64
N ARG A 2 13.53 0.99 6.84
CA ARG A 2 12.74 2.14 7.28
C ARG A 2 11.29 1.94 6.86
N HIS A 3 10.34 2.18 7.75
CA HIS A 3 8.91 2.20 7.41
C HIS A 3 8.49 3.61 6.99
N VAL A 4 7.75 3.71 5.89
CA VAL A 4 7.24 4.97 5.31
C VAL A 4 5.73 4.82 5.13
N ASP A 5 4.96 5.44 6.03
CA ASP A 5 3.51 5.58 5.87
C ASP A 5 3.23 6.86 5.07
N VAL A 6 2.78 6.69 3.83
CA VAL A 6 2.58 7.80 2.88
C VAL A 6 1.49 8.75 3.36
N GLY A 7 0.44 8.23 4.03
CA GLY A 7 -0.62 9.05 4.60
C GLY A 7 -0.12 9.94 5.74
N LEU A 8 0.79 9.44 6.57
CA LEU A 8 1.45 10.24 7.62
C LEU A 8 2.43 11.26 7.05
N VAL A 9 3.23 10.89 6.05
CA VAL A 9 4.16 11.82 5.37
C VAL A 9 3.38 12.98 4.76
N ALA A 10 2.32 12.69 4.00
CA ALA A 10 1.45 13.70 3.40
C ALA A 10 0.86 14.65 4.44
N LYS A 11 0.43 14.11 5.59
CA LYS A 11 -0.13 14.91 6.68
C LYS A 11 0.90 15.81 7.36
N GLN A 12 2.13 15.32 7.52
CA GLN A 12 3.20 16.06 8.21
C GLN A 12 3.79 17.16 7.35
N GLN A 13 3.90 16.94 6.04
CA GLN A 13 4.50 17.87 5.08
C GLN A 13 3.46 18.67 4.29
N ASP A 14 2.17 18.53 4.60
CA ASP A 14 1.05 19.22 3.94
C ASP A 14 1.03 18.98 2.42
N LEU A 15 1.19 17.71 2.00
CA LEU A 15 1.27 17.29 0.59
C LEU A 15 -0.12 17.05 0.01
N TYR A 16 -0.95 18.07 0.05
CA TYR A 16 -2.31 18.01 -0.47
C TYR A 16 -2.54 19.10 -1.52
N ASP A 17 -3.37 18.80 -2.51
CA ASP A 17 -3.86 19.78 -3.49
C ASP A 17 -5.37 19.68 -3.64
N GLY A 18 -6.06 20.55 -2.89
CA GLY A 18 -7.52 20.59 -2.87
C GLY A 18 -8.16 19.71 -1.79
N PHE A 19 -9.48 19.66 -1.85
CA PHE A 19 -10.32 18.96 -0.87
C PHE A 19 -11.46 18.26 -1.59
N ASP A 20 -11.67 17.00 -1.26
CA ASP A 20 -12.77 16.20 -1.76
C ASP A 20 -14.00 16.42 -0.88
N ASP A 21 -14.98 17.17 -1.41
CA ASP A 21 -16.22 17.46 -0.71
C ASP A 21 -17.11 16.20 -0.52
N GLN A 22 -16.98 15.19 -1.37
CA GLN A 22 -17.76 13.95 -1.26
C GLN A 22 -17.26 13.07 -0.11
N TYR A 23 -15.94 12.93 0.01
CA TYR A 23 -15.30 12.10 1.04
C TYR A 23 -14.84 12.86 2.28
N GLN A 24 -14.96 14.19 2.25
CA GLN A 24 -14.55 15.11 3.32
C GLN A 24 -13.09 14.90 3.73
N CYS A 25 -12.20 14.79 2.73
CA CYS A 25 -10.77 14.61 2.95
C CYS A 25 -9.92 15.46 1.98
N PRO A 26 -8.70 15.88 2.39
CA PRO A 26 -7.75 16.47 1.47
C PRO A 26 -7.41 15.50 0.33
N ILE A 27 -7.22 16.03 -0.88
CA ILE A 27 -6.76 15.25 -2.04
C ILE A 27 -5.24 15.21 -1.98
N LEU A 28 -4.65 14.02 -2.09
CA LEU A 28 -3.20 13.84 -2.08
C LEU A 28 -2.58 14.49 -3.31
N ASP A 29 -1.52 15.27 -3.11
CA ASP A 29 -0.70 15.77 -4.21
C ASP A 29 0.38 14.72 -4.54
N GLU A 30 0.11 13.88 -5.54
CA GLU A 30 0.95 12.75 -5.92
C GLU A 30 2.35 13.19 -6.35
N ASP A 31 2.47 14.26 -7.14
CA ASP A 31 3.75 14.81 -7.60
C ASP A 31 4.62 15.24 -6.40
N LYS A 32 4.02 15.95 -5.42
CA LYS A 32 4.75 16.36 -4.21
C LYS A 32 5.17 15.16 -3.35
N VAL A 33 4.36 14.11 -3.28
CA VAL A 33 4.73 12.88 -2.56
C VAL A 33 5.91 12.20 -3.23
N ILE A 34 5.93 12.17 -4.57
CA ILE A 34 7.05 11.62 -5.33
C ILE A 34 8.32 12.42 -5.03
N ASP A 35 8.26 13.74 -5.15
CA ASP A 35 9.39 14.64 -4.90
C ASP A 35 9.95 14.50 -3.49
N GLU A 36 9.09 14.41 -2.47
CA GLU A 36 9.49 14.27 -1.07
C GLU A 36 10.14 12.91 -0.77
N LEU A 37 9.69 11.83 -1.43
CA LEU A 37 10.17 10.49 -1.15
C LEU A 37 11.32 10.03 -2.06
N GLU A 38 11.61 10.74 -3.15
CA GLU A 38 12.61 10.36 -4.16
C GLU A 38 14.01 10.09 -3.57
N GLU A 39 14.50 10.99 -2.71
CA GLU A 39 15.81 10.84 -2.06
C GLU A 39 15.81 9.64 -1.11
N VAL A 40 14.75 9.49 -0.30
CA VAL A 40 14.60 8.39 0.66
C VAL A 40 14.55 7.04 -0.07
N MET A 41 13.82 6.96 -1.18
CA MET A 41 13.66 5.73 -1.95
C MET A 41 14.96 5.33 -2.65
N SER A 42 15.78 6.30 -3.06
CA SER A 42 17.08 6.07 -3.67
C SER A 42 18.11 5.45 -2.72
N GLU A 43 17.98 5.64 -1.40
CA GLU A 43 18.84 5.00 -0.39
C GLU A 43 18.57 3.49 -0.25
N GLY A 44 17.37 3.04 -0.65
CA GLY A 44 16.92 1.66 -0.51
C GLY A 44 16.61 1.23 0.93
N GLY A 45 16.15 -0.01 1.09
CA GLY A 45 15.81 -0.57 2.40
C GLY A 45 14.56 0.04 3.04
N ASN A 46 13.62 0.50 2.22
CA ASN A 46 12.34 1.08 2.65
C ASN A 46 11.19 0.07 2.54
N VAL A 47 10.22 0.20 3.44
CA VAL A 47 8.90 -0.46 3.37
C VAL A 47 7.87 0.67 3.31
N VAL A 48 7.22 0.80 2.16
CA VAL A 48 6.22 1.86 1.90
C VAL A 48 4.82 1.28 2.10
N ASP A 49 3.99 1.98 2.88
CA ASP A 49 2.60 1.63 3.16
C ASP A 49 1.68 2.71 2.57
N TYR A 50 0.88 2.30 1.58
CA TYR A 50 -0.20 3.10 1.01
C TYR A 50 -1.26 2.20 0.36
N HIS A 51 -2.45 2.76 0.13
CA HIS A 51 -3.59 2.03 -0.42
C HIS A 51 -3.77 2.19 -1.93
N GLY A 52 -2.90 2.96 -2.58
CA GLY A 52 -2.77 3.09 -4.03
C GLY A 52 -1.29 3.04 -4.42
N CYS A 53 -0.99 2.85 -5.70
CA CYS A 53 0.36 2.56 -6.15
C CYS A 53 0.70 2.94 -7.60
N ASP A 54 -0.26 3.40 -8.39
CA ASP A 54 -0.10 3.72 -9.83
C ASP A 54 0.76 4.96 -10.10
N PHE A 55 0.77 5.93 -9.18
CA PHE A 55 1.57 7.14 -9.32
C PHE A 55 3.04 6.97 -8.92
N PHE A 56 3.40 5.91 -8.18
CA PHE A 56 4.80 5.73 -7.79
C PHE A 56 5.67 5.29 -8.97
N PRO A 57 6.92 5.78 -9.07
CA PRO A 57 7.86 5.30 -10.07
C PRO A 57 8.14 3.79 -9.91
N GLU A 58 7.94 3.00 -10.98
CA GLU A 58 8.14 1.53 -10.96
C GLU A 58 9.50 1.11 -10.35
N ARG A 59 10.55 1.88 -10.66
CA ARG A 59 11.94 1.65 -10.18
C ARG A 59 12.12 1.71 -8.65
N TRP A 60 11.15 2.25 -7.91
CA TRP A 60 11.25 2.37 -6.45
C TRP A 60 11.11 1.02 -5.75
N PHE A 61 10.45 0.05 -6.38
CA PHE A 61 10.04 -1.18 -5.71
C PHE A 61 10.67 -2.41 -6.36
N HIS A 62 11.21 -3.27 -5.51
CA HIS A 62 11.72 -4.59 -5.91
C HIS A 62 10.69 -5.70 -5.67
N VAL A 63 9.77 -5.46 -4.72
CA VAL A 63 8.71 -6.38 -4.29
C VAL A 63 7.51 -5.52 -3.93
N VAL A 64 6.34 -5.89 -4.46
CA VAL A 64 5.05 -5.25 -4.19
C VAL A 64 4.13 -6.30 -3.57
N VAL A 65 3.58 -5.98 -2.40
CA VAL A 65 2.69 -6.90 -1.67
C VAL A 65 1.30 -6.28 -1.58
N VAL A 66 0.31 -6.99 -2.13
CA VAL A 66 -1.10 -6.62 -2.02
C VAL A 66 -1.75 -7.51 -0.97
N LEU A 67 -2.12 -6.92 0.17
CA LEU A 67 -2.82 -7.63 1.22
C LEU A 67 -4.30 -7.78 0.87
N ARG A 68 -4.82 -9.00 1.00
CA ARG A 68 -6.23 -9.33 0.72
C ARG A 68 -6.96 -9.74 1.97
N THR A 69 -8.21 -9.32 2.10
CA THR A 69 -9.05 -9.68 3.26
C THR A 69 -10.44 -10.08 2.79
N ASP A 70 -11.00 -11.12 3.38
CA ASP A 70 -12.36 -11.57 3.12
C ASP A 70 -13.35 -10.42 3.42
N ASN A 71 -14.30 -10.20 2.51
CA ASN A 71 -15.20 -9.04 2.54
C ASN A 71 -15.94 -8.86 3.88
N THR A 72 -16.37 -9.95 4.51
CA THR A 72 -17.06 -9.91 5.81
C THR A 72 -16.14 -9.44 6.93
N LEU A 73 -14.90 -9.94 6.95
CA LEU A 73 -13.88 -9.53 7.92
C LEU A 73 -13.44 -8.09 7.69
N LEU A 74 -13.27 -7.69 6.43
CA LEU A 74 -12.93 -6.32 6.08
C LEU A 74 -14.03 -5.34 6.51
N TYR A 75 -15.30 -5.67 6.24
CA TYR A 75 -16.45 -4.89 6.68
C TYR A 75 -16.44 -4.68 8.20
N ASP A 76 -16.23 -5.75 8.97
CA ASP A 76 -16.18 -5.69 10.44
C ASP A 76 -15.03 -4.82 10.94
N ARG A 77 -13.84 -4.93 10.31
CA ARG A 77 -12.65 -4.12 10.65
C ARG A 77 -12.89 -2.63 10.39
N LEU A 78 -13.43 -2.28 9.23
CA LEU A 78 -13.73 -0.90 8.86
C LEU A 78 -14.83 -0.31 9.74
N SER A 79 -15.88 -1.08 10.01
CA SER A 79 -16.96 -0.68 10.93
C SER A 79 -16.43 -0.39 12.34
N LYS A 80 -15.53 -1.23 12.87
CA LYS A 80 -14.86 -1.01 14.17
C LYS A 80 -13.96 0.23 14.17
N ARG A 81 -13.42 0.62 13.02
CA ARG A 81 -12.67 1.89 12.84
C ARG A 81 -13.59 3.12 12.76
N GLY A 82 -14.92 2.94 12.83
CA GLY A 82 -15.91 4.02 12.78
C GLY A 82 -16.34 4.39 11.37
N TYR A 83 -15.97 3.62 10.34
CA TYR A 83 -16.41 3.88 8.98
C TYR A 83 -17.90 3.51 8.88
N SER A 84 -18.66 4.36 8.20
CA SER A 84 -20.09 4.18 8.01
C SER A 84 -20.55 4.80 6.68
N GLY A 85 -21.79 4.50 6.29
CA GLY A 85 -22.39 5.04 5.07
C GLY A 85 -21.59 4.69 3.81
N GLN A 86 -21.52 5.66 2.88
CA GLN A 86 -20.92 5.50 1.57
C GLN A 86 -19.45 5.06 1.64
N LYS A 87 -18.65 5.68 2.53
CA LYS A 87 -17.23 5.36 2.72
C LYS A 87 -17.00 3.88 3.05
N LEU A 88 -17.83 3.28 3.89
CA LEU A 88 -17.73 1.86 4.24
C LEU A 88 -18.06 0.99 3.01
N THR A 89 -19.14 1.33 2.31
CA THR A 89 -19.56 0.63 1.09
C THR A 89 -18.49 0.69 0.00
N ASP A 90 -17.92 1.86 -0.25
CA ASP A 90 -16.90 2.04 -1.31
C ASP A 90 -15.63 1.25 -1.03
N ASN A 91 -15.15 1.26 0.23
CA ASN A 91 -13.96 0.50 0.60
C ASN A 91 -14.18 -1.02 0.47
N VAL A 92 -15.36 -1.51 0.83
CA VAL A 92 -15.69 -2.95 0.67
C VAL A 92 -15.88 -3.30 -0.80
N GLN A 93 -16.47 -2.41 -1.61
CA GLN A 93 -16.59 -2.61 -3.05
C GLN A 93 -15.22 -2.62 -3.75
N CYS A 94 -14.31 -1.72 -3.35
CA CYS A 94 -12.94 -1.68 -3.83
C CYS A 94 -12.24 -3.05 -3.65
N GLU A 95 -12.39 -3.68 -2.48
CA GLU A 95 -11.86 -5.03 -2.24
C GLU A 95 -12.55 -6.11 -3.10
N ILE A 96 -13.90 -6.05 -3.22
CA ILE A 96 -14.68 -7.01 -4.02
C ILE A 96 -14.23 -6.97 -5.50
N PHE A 97 -14.03 -5.77 -6.03
CA PHE A 97 -13.59 -5.56 -7.41
C PHE A 97 -12.08 -5.71 -7.58
N GLN A 98 -11.33 -5.96 -6.49
CA GLN A 98 -9.88 -6.14 -6.52
C GLN A 98 -9.14 -4.95 -7.13
N THR A 99 -9.69 -3.74 -6.98
CA THR A 99 -9.19 -2.53 -7.66
C THR A 99 -7.70 -2.32 -7.42
N ILE A 100 -7.24 -2.43 -6.17
CA ILE A 100 -5.82 -2.24 -5.82
C ILE A 100 -4.93 -3.37 -6.34
N LEU A 101 -5.45 -4.61 -6.46
CA LEU A 101 -4.69 -5.71 -7.03
C LEU A 101 -4.51 -5.54 -8.54
N GLU A 102 -5.55 -5.09 -9.24
CA GLU A 102 -5.48 -4.78 -10.66
C GLU A 102 -4.53 -3.61 -10.91
N GLU A 103 -4.65 -2.53 -10.14
CA GLU A 103 -3.76 -1.36 -10.20
C GLU A 103 -2.28 -1.75 -10.01
N ALA A 104 -1.98 -2.60 -9.03
CA ALA A 104 -0.61 -3.09 -8.81
C ALA A 104 -0.11 -3.96 -9.99
N ARG A 105 -0.99 -4.78 -10.59
CA ARG A 105 -0.61 -5.63 -11.75
C ARG A 105 -0.41 -4.82 -13.03
N ASP A 106 -1.10 -3.70 -13.16
CA ASP A 106 -0.96 -2.80 -14.30
C ASP A 106 0.27 -1.89 -14.16
N SER A 107 0.65 -1.55 -12.92
CA SER A 107 1.74 -0.61 -12.62
C SER A 107 3.12 -1.28 -12.47
N TYR A 108 3.17 -2.58 -12.16
CA TYR A 108 4.41 -3.30 -11.88
C TYR A 108 4.48 -4.63 -12.64
N SER A 109 5.71 -5.09 -12.93
CA SER A 109 5.92 -6.44 -13.45
C SER A 109 5.22 -7.51 -12.60
N HIS A 110 4.58 -8.47 -13.28
CA HIS A 110 3.89 -9.60 -12.65
C HIS A 110 4.78 -10.39 -11.67
N SER A 111 6.09 -10.45 -11.90
CA SER A 111 7.03 -11.14 -11.01
C SER A 111 7.30 -10.42 -9.69
N MET A 112 6.97 -9.13 -9.59
CA MET A 112 7.17 -8.31 -8.40
C MET A 112 5.93 -8.27 -7.50
N VAL A 113 4.74 -8.57 -8.05
CA VAL A 113 3.47 -8.42 -7.35
C VAL A 113 3.06 -9.73 -6.67
N HIS A 114 2.94 -9.69 -5.35
CA HIS A 114 2.56 -10.83 -4.51
C HIS A 114 1.27 -10.53 -3.75
N GLU A 115 0.29 -11.42 -3.93
CA GLU A 115 -0.98 -11.35 -3.20
C GLU A 115 -0.87 -12.17 -1.92
N LEU A 116 -1.12 -11.55 -0.76
CA LEU A 116 -1.02 -12.22 0.54
C LEU A 116 -2.35 -12.13 1.31
N PRO A 117 -2.87 -13.26 1.83
CA PRO A 117 -4.06 -13.23 2.68
C PRO A 117 -3.74 -12.53 4.00
N SER A 118 -4.68 -11.76 4.54
CA SER A 118 -4.50 -11.00 5.78
C SER A 118 -5.74 -11.11 6.67
N ASN A 119 -6.30 -12.31 6.80
CA ASN A 119 -7.55 -12.57 7.51
C ASN A 119 -7.36 -12.84 9.00
N THR A 120 -6.29 -13.56 9.36
CA THR A 120 -6.04 -14.02 10.73
C THR A 120 -4.65 -13.63 11.24
N PRO A 121 -4.39 -13.70 12.56
CA PRO A 121 -3.04 -13.52 13.12
C PRO A 121 -2.01 -14.51 12.55
N GLU A 122 -2.42 -15.74 12.24
CA GLU A 122 -1.54 -16.73 11.62
C GLU A 122 -1.13 -16.30 10.20
N ASN A 123 -2.04 -15.68 9.43
CA ASN A 123 -1.67 -15.08 8.15
C ASN A 123 -0.65 -13.96 8.34
N PHE A 124 -0.81 -13.13 9.37
CA PHE A 124 0.17 -12.07 9.66
C PHE A 124 1.57 -12.64 9.92
N GLU A 125 1.69 -13.65 10.78
CA GLU A 125 2.98 -14.32 11.04
C GLU A 125 3.59 -14.92 9.77
N GLN A 126 2.77 -15.64 8.98
CA GLN A 126 3.20 -16.22 7.71
C GLN A 126 3.64 -15.16 6.70
N ASN A 127 2.93 -14.03 6.62
CA ASN A 127 3.27 -12.94 5.71
C ASN A 127 4.61 -12.31 6.07
N VAL A 128 4.92 -12.17 7.36
CA VAL A 128 6.23 -11.70 7.83
C VAL A 128 7.33 -12.65 7.35
N ASP A 129 7.13 -13.97 7.49
CA ASP A 129 8.11 -14.96 7.04
C ASP A 129 8.30 -14.95 5.51
N ILE A 130 7.20 -14.85 4.75
CA ILE A 130 7.23 -14.75 3.28
C ILE A 130 8.01 -13.49 2.85
N ILE A 131 7.68 -12.33 3.42
CA ILE A 131 8.34 -11.06 3.07
C ILE A 131 9.83 -11.11 3.44
N CYS A 132 10.18 -11.64 4.62
CA CYS A 132 11.58 -11.82 5.01
C CYS A 132 12.34 -12.72 4.02
N THR A 133 11.69 -13.78 3.53
CA THR A 133 12.27 -14.69 2.53
C THR A 133 12.50 -13.97 1.20
N LEU A 134 11.50 -13.26 0.69
CA LEU A 134 11.61 -12.46 -0.56
C LEU A 134 12.76 -11.45 -0.49
N ILE A 135 12.89 -10.73 0.64
CA ILE A 135 13.97 -9.77 0.86
C ILE A 135 15.33 -10.48 0.90
N SER A 136 15.43 -11.63 1.56
CA SER A 136 16.68 -12.39 1.70
C SER A 136 17.16 -12.94 0.36
N GLU A 137 16.25 -13.47 -0.46
CA GLU A 137 16.53 -13.95 -1.81
C GLU A 137 16.99 -12.81 -2.72
N TRP A 138 16.28 -11.68 -2.69
CA TRP A 138 16.66 -10.50 -3.46
C TRP A 138 18.05 -9.98 -3.07
N THR A 139 18.31 -9.84 -1.77
CA THR A 139 19.60 -9.37 -1.25
C THR A 139 20.74 -10.30 -1.67
N SER A 140 20.53 -11.62 -1.58
CA SER A 140 21.54 -12.61 -1.96
C SER A 140 21.87 -12.60 -3.46
N ALA A 141 20.90 -12.23 -4.31
CA ALA A 141 21.10 -12.11 -5.75
C ALA A 141 21.82 -10.82 -6.18
N HIS A 142 21.73 -9.75 -5.38
CA HIS A 142 22.19 -8.40 -5.75
C HIS A 142 23.34 -7.84 -4.92
N VAL A 143 23.65 -8.45 -3.77
CA VAL A 143 24.84 -8.14 -2.96
C VAL A 143 25.95 -9.15 -3.30
N LYS A 144 26.94 -8.72 -4.08
CA LYS A 144 28.23 -9.40 -4.27
C LYS A 144 29.32 -8.71 -3.48
#